data_AF-D8QA19-F1
#
_entry.id   AF-D8QA19-F1
#
_cell.length_a   1.000
_cell.length_b   1.000
_cell.length_c   1.000
_cell.angle_alpha   90.00
_cell.angle_beta   90.00
_cell.angle_gamma   90.00
#
_symmetry.space_group_name_H-M   'P 1'
#
loop_
_entity.id
_entity.type
_entity.pdbx_description
1 polymer ?
#
loop_
_entity_poly.entity_id
_entity_poly.type
_entity_poly.pdbx_seq_one_letter_code
_entity_poly.pdbx_strand_id
1 'polypeptide(L)' 'IDESDLPHRTKMTELIEERFKKEFESMRVEMENSPGRIAFTMDVWSRVNLESYLAITAHYVHTTPAGQ' A
#
# COMPACT_ATOMS: atom_id res chain seq x y z
N ILE A 1 28.84 9.25 10.76
CA ILE A 1 28.03 8.13 10.30
C ILE A 1 28.98 6.95 10.19
N ASP A 2 28.90 6.05 11.16
CA ASP A 2 29.61 4.78 11.22
C ASP A 2 28.73 3.68 10.58
N GLU A 3 29.29 2.52 10.25
CA GLU A 3 28.56 1.36 9.73
C GLU A 3 27.47 0.89 10.72
N SER A 4 27.71 1.05 12.02
CA SER A 4 26.71 0.78 13.06
C SER A 4 25.50 1.71 13.01
N ASP A 5 25.61 2.87 12.34
CA ASP A 5 24.51 3.83 12.19
C ASP A 5 23.58 3.45 11.02
N LEU A 6 23.99 2.52 10.14
CA LEU A 6 23.20 2.07 9.01
C LEU A 6 22.32 0.87 9.39
N PRO A 7 21.01 0.91 9.09
CA PRO A 7 20.15 -0.23 9.33
C PRO A 7 20.55 -1.41 8.44
N HIS A 8 20.80 -2.57 9.04
CA HIS A 8 21.02 -3.80 8.30
C HIS A 8 19.80 -4.17 7.46
N ARG A 9 19.97 -4.99 6.41
CA ARG A 9 18.88 -5.44 5.53
C ARG A 9 17.67 -5.97 6.30
N THR A 10 17.90 -6.78 7.33
CA THR A 10 16.83 -7.30 8.20
C THR A 10 16.05 -6.18 8.86
N LYS A 11 16.74 -5.18 9.40
CA LYS A 11 16.12 -4.03 10.04
C LYS A 11 15.32 -3.19 9.03
N MET A 12 15.84 -3.02 7.81
CA MET A 12 15.10 -2.35 6.74
C MET A 12 13.83 -3.10 6.35
N THR A 13 13.88 -4.42 6.22
CA THR A 13 12.67 -5.23 5.94
C THR A 13 11.63 -5.05 7.04
N GLU A 14 12.03 -5.14 8.31
CA GLU A 14 11.13 -4.93 9.45
C GLU A 14 10.45 -3.55 9.40
N LEU A 15 11.23 -2.50 9.14
CA LEU A 15 10.72 -1.12 9.04
C LEU A 15 9.75 -0.95 7.87
N ILE A 16 10.01 -1.59 6.73
CA ILE A 16 9.10 -1.58 5.57
C ILE A 16 7.79 -2.28 5.92
N GLU A 17 7.84 -3.46 6.55
CA GLU A 17 6.65 -4.20 6.95
C GLU A 17 5.82 -3.45 8.00
N GLU A 18 6.47 -2.86 9.01
CA GLU A 18 5.81 -2.03 10.03
C GLU A 18 5.11 -0.84 9.38
N ARG A 19 5.81 -0.14 8.48
CA ARG A 19 5.25 1.01 7.78
C ARG A 19 4.09 0.60 6.88
N PHE A 20 4.23 -0.49 6.14
CA PHE A 20 3.16 -1.04 5.30
C PHE A 20 1.90 -1.32 6.10
N LYS A 21 2.01 -2.03 7.24
CA LYS A 21 0.84 -2.35 8.09
C LYS A 21 0.13 -1.09 8.57
N LYS A 22 0.88 -0.06 8.97
CA LYS A 22 0.32 1.20 9.42
C LYS A 22 -0.42 1.95 8.30
N GLU A 23 0.21 2.09 7.14
CA GLU A 23 -0.40 2.80 6.01
C GLU A 23 -1.60 2.02 5.43
N PHE A 24 -1.50 0.68 5.38
CA PHE A 24 -2.60 -0.17 4.95
C PHE A 24 -3.83 -0.01 5.85
N GLU A 25 -3.65 0.00 7.17
CA GLU A 25 -4.75 0.21 8.11
C GLU A 25 -5.36 1.61 8.00
N SER A 26 -4.51 2.64 7.82
CA SER A 26 -4.98 4.01 7.58
C SER A 26 -5.82 4.10 6.29
N MET A 27 -5.33 3.52 5.19
CA MET A 27 -6.02 3.45 3.92
C MET A 27 -7.34 2.68 4.04
N ARG A 28 -7.37 1.56 4.77
CA ARG A 28 -8.59 0.77 5.02
C ARG A 28 -9.67 1.61 5.71
N VAL A 29 -9.30 2.32 6.79
CA VAL A 29 -10.23 3.21 7.50
C VAL A 29 -10.70 4.36 6.60
N GLU A 30 -9.81 4.93 5.78
CA GLU A 30 -10.19 5.99 4.83
C GLU A 30 -11.20 5.49 3.79
N MET A 31 -10.97 4.29 3.24
CA MET A 31 -11.87 3.64 2.30
C MET A 31 -13.23 3.32 2.90
N GLU A 32 -13.28 2.84 4.15
CA GLU A 32 -14.54 2.56 4.87
C GLU A 32 -15.40 3.82 5.05
N ASN A 33 -14.75 4.99 5.11
CA ASN A 33 -15.42 6.29 5.22
C ASN A 33 -15.62 6.99 3.87
N SER A 34 -15.38 6.32 2.74
CA SER A 34 -15.63 6.87 1.40
C SER A 34 -17.11 7.25 1.25
N PRO A 35 -17.45 8.50 0.84
CA PRO A 35 -18.83 8.90 0.58
C PRO A 35 -19.44 8.20 -0.64
N GLY A 36 -18.63 7.56 -1.47
CA GLY A 36 -19.05 6.84 -2.67
C GLY A 36 -18.69 5.35 -2.63
N ARG A 37 -19.06 4.65 -3.72
CA ARG A 37 -18.70 3.24 -3.92
C ARG A 37 -17.19 3.09 -4.10
N ILE A 38 -16.67 1.98 -3.60
CA ILE A 38 -15.30 1.53 -3.85
C ILE A 38 -15.33 0.62 -5.08
N ALA A 39 -14.50 0.92 -6.08
CA ALA A 39 -14.31 0.09 -7.26
C ALA A 39 -12.92 -0.57 -7.21
N PHE A 40 -12.81 -1.80 -7.70
CA PHE A 40 -11.54 -2.51 -7.78
C PHE A 40 -11.20 -2.83 -9.22
N THR A 41 -9.97 -2.51 -9.64
CA THR A 41 -9.40 -2.98 -10.90
C THR A 41 -8.39 -4.06 -10.61
N MET A 42 -8.44 -5.13 -11.39
CA MET A 42 -7.52 -6.24 -11.30
C MET A 42 -6.73 -6.32 -12.61
N ASP A 43 -5.41 -6.27 -12.52
CA ASP A 43 -4.53 -6.57 -13.64
C ASP A 43 -3.92 -7.95 -13.39
N VAL A 44 -4.10 -8.85 -14.35
CA VAL A 44 -3.65 -10.24 -14.27
C VAL A 44 -2.74 -10.50 -15.45
N TRP A 45 -1.52 -10.93 -15.17
CA TRP A 45 -0.56 -11.26 -16.22
C TRP A 45 0.33 -12.41 -15.77
N SER A 46 0.95 -13.06 -16.75
CA SER A 46 2.00 -14.04 -16.49
C SER A 46 3.32 -13.54 -17.06
N ARG A 47 4.42 -13.82 -16.39
CA ARG A 47 5.76 -13.64 -16.95
C ARG A 47 6.07 -14.75 -17.95
N VAL A 48 7.14 -14.59 -18.73
CA VAL A 48 7.60 -15.56 -19.73
C VAL A 48 7.92 -16.93 -19.09
N ASN A 49 8.31 -16.95 -17.81
CA ASN A 49 8.53 -18.17 -17.02
C ASN A 49 7.22 -18.82 -16.51
N LEU A 50 6.05 -18.39 -17.01
CA LEU A 50 4.71 -18.85 -16.61
C LEU A 50 4.33 -18.55 -15.15
N GLU A 51 5.09 -17.69 -14.47
CA GLU A 51 4.73 -17.21 -13.15
C GLU A 51 3.59 -16.19 -13.26
N SER A 52 2.52 -16.42 -12.49
CA SER A 52 1.30 -15.60 -12.55
C SER A 52 1.32 -14.52 -11.49
N TYR A 53 0.88 -13.32 -11.87
CA TYR A 53 0.79 -12.14 -11.03
C TYR A 53 -0.63 -11.57 -11.07
N LEU A 54 -1.02 -10.96 -9.96
CA LEU A 54 -2.26 -10.22 -9.81
C LEU A 54 -1.94 -8.91 -9.08
N ALA A 55 -2.24 -7.79 -9.72
CA ALA A 55 -2.31 -6.49 -9.06
C ALA A 55 -3.78 -6.14 -8.84
N ILE A 56 -4.10 -5.72 -7.61
CA ILE A 56 -5.43 -5.19 -7.26
C ILE A 56 -5.25 -3.72 -6.87
N THR A 57 -6.06 -2.84 -7.45
CA THR A 57 -6.09 -1.42 -7.11
C THR A 57 -7.51 -1.01 -6.76
N ALA A 58 -7.67 -0.39 -5.58
CA ALA A 58 -8.94 0.19 -5.16
C ALA A 58 -9.02 1.66 -5.61
N HIS A 59 -10.15 2.05 -6.18
CA HIS A 59 -10.49 3.42 -6.54
C HIS A 59 -11.69 3.83 -5.70
N TYR A 60 -11.56 4.92 -4.95
CA TYR A 60 -12.61 5.45 -4.09
C TYR A 60 -12.50 6.97 -4.04
N VAL A 61 -13.58 7.61 -3.60
CA VAL A 61 -13.60 9.06 -3.38
C VAL A 61 -13.32 9.33 -1.91
N HIS A 62 -12.63 10.42 -1.61
CA HIS A 62 -12.41 10.86 -0.24
C HIS A 62 -12.80 12.33 -0.11
N THR A 63 -13.49 12.68 0.97
CA THR A 63 -13.86 14.08 1.25
C THR A 63 -12.67 14.78 1.88
N THR A 64 -11.96 15.58 1.11
CA THR A 64 -11.04 16.57 1.68
C THR A 64 -11.86 17.71 2.29
N PRO A 65 -11.52 18.21 3.50
CA PRO A 65 -12.14 19.42 4.03
C PRO A 65 -12.03 20.55 3.01
N ALA A 66 -13.11 21.30 2.79
CA ALA A 66 -13.10 22.44 1.89
C ALA A 66 -12.17 23.53 2.45
N GLY A 67 -11.02 23.74 1.81
CA GLY A 67 -10.14 24.90 2.04
C GLY A 67 -9.13 24.77 3.18
N GLN A 68 -8.08 23.97 2.98
CA GLN A 68 -6.77 24.21 3.59
C GLN A 68 -5.79 24.71 2.54
#